data_AF-A0A7K0BS37-F1
#
_entry.id   AF-A0A7K0BS37-F1
#
_cell.length_a   1.000
_cell.length_b   1.000
_cell.length_c   1.000
_cell.angle_alpha   90.00
_cell.angle_beta   90.00
_cell.angle_gamma   90.00
#
_symmetry.space_group_name_H-M   'P 1'
#
loop_
_entity.id
_entity.type
_entity.pdbx_description
1 polymer ?
#
loop_
_entity_poly.entity_id
_entity_poly.type
_entity_poly.pdbx_seq_one_letter_code
_entity_poly.pdbx_strand_id
1 'polypeptide(L)'
;MEMVASRRLCGVTALGQGVAFALMAAAPAMAAPDPAATSTPVPAGVFRAALASPAALVPGAAHADAWWTFEPGKGRVYALGADGRTTAAFTAPGVPRVSALAVARGDGGGGTLVFGDLEGAKDTVTLYRAAEPANLAGGKLAVKAYKVRFPDGVHNGGVLAADPAEGRVYLITRGTNAAGVYALPAALGQQADNRLTRVRRLPFAVRGAAFTPDGRLVLRTPDAVRVLGGVRDRVTHVLRFTGSGAAFGVTADGRRALVADAGARPRLRAVALPGASRQASRDPQEPAPAPVPLADRQPQPIDLPERSGLPGGLLGTGALAGLVLLGVLGGVSYLHGRRHGG
;
A
#
# COMPACT_ATOMS: atom_id res chain seq x y z
N MET A 1 -62.79 27.67 -59.86
CA MET A 1 -62.38 28.86 -60.62
C MET A 1 -61.97 29.90 -59.60
N GLU A 2 -60.75 30.42 -59.72
CA GLU A 2 -59.98 31.15 -58.70
C GLU A 2 -60.77 32.19 -57.88
N MET A 3 -60.47 32.26 -56.57
CA MET A 3 -60.44 33.54 -55.86
C MET A 3 -59.57 33.48 -54.59
N VAL A 4 -58.44 34.19 -54.66
CA VAL A 4 -57.86 35.12 -53.67
C VAL A 4 -58.07 34.79 -52.18
N ALA A 5 -56.98 34.39 -51.51
CA ALA A 5 -56.89 34.35 -50.05
C ALA A 5 -56.22 35.62 -49.50
N SER A 6 -56.98 36.43 -48.76
CA SER A 6 -56.49 37.57 -47.99
C SER A 6 -56.31 37.18 -46.52
N ARG A 7 -55.20 37.67 -45.95
CA ARG A 7 -54.80 37.52 -44.55
C ARG A 7 -55.70 38.33 -43.61
N ARG A 8 -56.02 37.79 -42.43
CA ARG A 8 -56.03 38.54 -41.16
C ARG A 8 -55.62 37.65 -39.98
N LEU A 9 -54.78 38.23 -39.12
CA LEU A 9 -54.23 37.69 -37.89
C LEU A 9 -55.33 37.41 -36.85
N CYS A 10 -55.18 36.34 -36.08
CA CYS A 10 -55.66 36.28 -34.70
C CYS A 10 -54.60 35.56 -33.85
N GLY A 11 -54.24 36.16 -32.73
CA GLY A 11 -53.09 35.78 -31.91
C GLY A 11 -53.30 34.50 -31.12
N VAL A 12 -52.21 33.79 -30.87
CA VAL A 12 -52.12 32.78 -29.82
C VAL A 12 -50.86 33.05 -29.01
N THR A 13 -51.10 33.22 -27.72
CA THR A 13 -50.18 33.44 -26.60
C THR A 13 -49.15 32.31 -26.51
N ALA A 14 -47.86 32.66 -26.60
CA ALA A 14 -46.75 31.74 -26.38
C ALA A 14 -46.43 31.64 -24.88
N LEU A 15 -46.74 30.50 -24.27
CA LEU A 15 -46.22 30.11 -22.95
C LEU A 15 -44.80 29.58 -23.12
N GLY A 16 -43.81 30.39 -22.75
CA GLY A 16 -42.41 30.00 -22.71
C GLY A 16 -42.13 29.08 -21.50
N GLN A 17 -41.72 27.83 -21.77
CA GLN A 17 -41.12 26.97 -20.77
C GLN A 17 -39.60 27.14 -20.81
N GLY A 18 -39.07 27.87 -19.82
CA GLY A 18 -37.64 27.99 -19.58
C GLY A 18 -37.10 26.69 -19.00
N VAL A 19 -36.24 25.99 -19.75
CA VAL A 19 -35.44 24.89 -19.23
C VAL A 19 -34.25 25.49 -18.49
N ALA A 20 -34.33 25.51 -17.16
CA ALA A 20 -33.21 25.91 -16.31
C ALA A 20 -32.13 24.81 -16.31
N PHE A 21 -31.03 25.05 -17.04
CA PHE A 21 -29.81 24.27 -16.92
C PHE A 21 -29.14 24.59 -15.58
N ALA A 22 -29.36 23.76 -14.57
CA ALA A 22 -28.62 23.83 -13.32
C ALA A 22 -27.17 23.37 -13.58
N LEU A 23 -26.27 24.34 -13.76
CA LEU A 23 -24.83 24.12 -13.64
C LEU A 23 -24.52 23.71 -12.19
N MET A 24 -24.48 22.40 -11.94
CA MET A 24 -23.79 21.85 -10.77
C MET A 24 -22.30 22.18 -10.91
N ALA A 25 -21.87 23.28 -10.30
CA ALA A 25 -20.46 23.56 -10.08
C ALA A 25 -19.90 22.46 -9.17
N ALA A 26 -19.22 21.48 -9.77
CA ALA A 26 -18.42 20.53 -9.02
C ALA A 26 -17.33 21.32 -8.28
N ALA A 27 -17.51 21.53 -6.98
CA ALA A 27 -16.48 22.12 -6.15
C ALA A 27 -15.17 21.33 -6.33
N PRO A 28 -14.03 21.99 -6.58
CA PRO A 28 -12.77 21.27 -6.66
C PRO A 28 -12.55 20.58 -5.32
N ALA A 29 -12.48 19.25 -5.33
CA ALA A 29 -12.07 18.49 -4.16
C ALA A 29 -10.66 18.94 -3.81
N MET A 30 -10.54 19.84 -2.82
CA MET A 30 -9.25 20.25 -2.27
C MET A 30 -8.52 18.98 -1.84
N ALA A 31 -7.40 18.70 -2.50
CA ALA A 31 -6.51 17.64 -2.06
C ALA A 31 -6.14 17.94 -0.61
N ALA A 32 -6.39 16.97 0.28
CA ALA A 32 -5.98 17.10 1.67
C ALA A 32 -4.49 17.50 1.72
N PRO A 33 -4.12 18.46 2.59
CA PRO A 33 -2.74 18.92 2.68
C PRO A 33 -1.83 17.71 2.92
N ASP A 34 -0.73 17.66 2.17
CA ASP A 34 0.28 16.63 2.32
C ASP A 34 0.79 16.67 3.77
N PRO A 35 0.91 15.54 4.48
CA PRO A 35 1.30 15.55 5.88
C PRO A 35 2.62 16.32 6.07
N ALA A 36 2.62 17.23 7.05
CA ALA A 36 3.76 18.06 7.36
C ALA A 36 5.01 17.22 7.65
N ALA A 37 6.19 17.77 7.31
CA ALA A 37 7.45 17.13 7.64
C ALA A 37 7.56 16.93 9.15
N THR A 38 7.89 15.71 9.56
CA THR A 38 8.14 15.39 10.98
C THR A 38 9.58 15.69 11.36
N SER A 39 10.52 15.52 10.42
CA SER A 39 11.92 15.92 10.61
C SER A 39 12.67 16.07 9.28
N THR A 40 13.85 16.69 9.36
CA THR A 40 14.80 16.91 8.25
C THR A 40 16.17 16.29 8.62
N PRO A 41 16.30 14.96 8.66
CA PRO A 41 17.54 14.30 9.06
C PRO A 41 18.67 14.59 8.05
N VAL A 42 19.88 14.80 8.56
CA VAL A 42 21.09 14.93 7.74
C VAL A 42 21.54 13.53 7.31
N PRO A 43 21.51 13.18 6.01
CA PRO A 43 21.88 11.84 5.59
C PRO A 43 23.39 11.60 5.75
N ALA A 44 23.77 10.51 6.42
CA ALA A 44 25.18 10.15 6.63
C ALA A 44 25.67 9.22 5.51
N GLY A 45 26.89 9.44 4.99
CA GLY A 45 27.49 8.55 4.00
C GLY A 45 27.72 7.13 4.54
N VAL A 46 27.35 6.12 3.76
CA VAL A 46 27.55 4.70 4.12
C VAL A 46 28.65 4.08 3.27
N PHE A 47 28.40 3.91 1.97
CA PHE A 47 29.37 3.38 1.01
C PHE A 47 29.12 3.94 -0.40
N ARG A 48 30.05 3.66 -1.32
CA ARG A 48 29.85 3.92 -2.76
C ARG A 48 29.67 2.60 -3.48
N ALA A 49 28.60 2.46 -4.25
CA ALA A 49 28.38 1.24 -5.03
C ALA A 49 29.42 1.12 -6.15
N ALA A 50 30.07 -0.03 -6.26
CA ALA A 50 30.92 -0.35 -7.42
C ALA A 50 30.07 -0.56 -8.70
N LEU A 51 28.84 -1.04 -8.52
CA LEU A 51 27.84 -1.21 -9.57
C LEU A 51 27.42 0.16 -10.14
N ALA A 52 27.25 0.24 -11.47
CA ALA A 52 27.03 1.53 -12.13
C ALA A 52 25.68 2.14 -11.78
N SER A 53 24.61 1.35 -11.77
CA SER A 53 23.24 1.87 -11.55
C SER A 53 22.38 0.95 -10.68
N PRO A 54 22.75 0.72 -9.40
CA PRO A 54 21.88 0.00 -8.48
C PRO A 54 20.54 0.71 -8.33
N ALA A 55 19.43 -0.05 -8.32
CA ALA A 55 18.07 0.50 -8.26
C ALA A 55 17.23 0.03 -7.05
N ALA A 56 17.62 -1.06 -6.39
CA ALA A 56 17.05 -1.49 -5.12
C ALA A 56 18.16 -1.91 -4.15
N LEU A 57 17.89 -1.88 -2.84
CA LEU A 57 18.79 -2.38 -1.81
C LEU A 57 17.96 -3.21 -0.84
N VAL A 58 17.94 -4.53 -1.05
CA VAL A 58 17.16 -5.44 -0.23
C VAL A 58 18.12 -6.30 0.59
N PRO A 59 18.05 -6.29 1.94
CA PRO A 59 18.90 -7.16 2.75
C PRO A 59 18.75 -8.63 2.35
N GLY A 60 19.85 -9.38 2.33
CA GLY A 60 19.81 -10.83 2.16
C GLY A 60 19.17 -11.49 3.38
N ALA A 61 18.27 -12.45 3.15
CA ALA A 61 17.70 -13.23 4.26
C ALA A 61 18.66 -14.35 4.68
N ALA A 62 19.44 -14.90 3.74
CA ALA A 62 20.49 -15.88 4.00
C ALA A 62 21.86 -15.22 4.28
N HIS A 63 22.03 -13.94 3.97
CA HIS A 63 23.31 -13.23 3.99
C HIS A 63 23.18 -11.87 4.70
N ALA A 64 23.44 -11.82 6.01
CA ALA A 64 23.25 -10.62 6.83
C ALA A 64 24.07 -9.40 6.35
N ASP A 65 25.25 -9.65 5.75
CA ASP A 65 26.17 -8.59 5.30
C ASP A 65 26.02 -8.25 3.81
N ALA A 66 24.98 -8.76 3.15
CA ALA A 66 24.76 -8.57 1.72
C ALA A 66 23.45 -7.85 1.39
N TRP A 67 23.50 -7.09 0.31
CA TRP A 67 22.37 -6.39 -0.29
C TRP A 67 22.10 -6.91 -1.68
N TRP A 68 20.88 -7.38 -1.90
CA TRP A 68 20.38 -7.70 -3.23
C TRP A 68 19.99 -6.42 -3.99
N THR A 69 20.45 -6.35 -5.23
CA THR A 69 20.17 -5.25 -6.15
C THR A 69 20.06 -5.74 -7.59
N PHE A 70 19.74 -4.83 -8.51
CA PHE A 70 19.77 -5.03 -9.95
C PHE A 70 20.17 -3.73 -10.63
N GLU A 71 20.61 -3.83 -11.89
CA GLU A 71 20.73 -2.68 -12.78
C GLU A 71 19.52 -2.66 -13.73
N PRO A 72 18.78 -1.55 -13.80
CA PRO A 72 17.64 -1.43 -14.70
C PRO A 72 18.02 -1.80 -16.13
N GLY A 73 17.14 -2.54 -16.79
CA GLY A 73 17.36 -2.93 -18.20
C GLY A 73 18.18 -4.20 -18.40
N LYS A 74 18.72 -4.81 -17.33
CA LYS A 74 19.49 -6.06 -17.42
C LYS A 74 18.74 -7.24 -16.80
N GLY A 75 18.90 -8.44 -17.38
CA GLY A 75 18.40 -9.72 -16.85
C GLY A 75 19.26 -10.32 -15.73
N ARG A 76 19.75 -9.49 -14.80
CA ARG A 76 20.71 -9.89 -13.76
C ARG A 76 20.34 -9.29 -12.41
N VAL A 77 20.65 -10.02 -11.35
CA VAL A 77 20.64 -9.53 -9.98
C VAL A 77 22.03 -9.65 -9.40
N TYR A 78 22.36 -8.79 -8.46
CA TYR A 78 23.68 -8.68 -7.85
C TYR A 78 23.56 -8.69 -6.35
N ALA A 79 24.57 -9.24 -5.68
CA ALA A 79 24.78 -9.05 -4.26
C ALA A 79 25.90 -8.01 -4.07
N LEU A 80 25.65 -7.01 -3.24
CA LEU A 80 26.64 -6.03 -2.81
C LEU A 80 27.01 -6.30 -1.35
N GLY A 81 28.29 -6.22 -1.01
CA GLY A 81 28.74 -6.24 0.38
C GLY A 81 28.44 -4.93 1.12
N ALA A 82 28.65 -4.92 2.42
CA ALA A 82 28.53 -3.70 3.25
C ALA A 82 29.45 -2.54 2.82
N ASP A 83 30.54 -2.84 2.10
CA ASP A 83 31.47 -1.87 1.53
C ASP A 83 31.05 -1.33 0.15
N GLY A 84 29.93 -1.82 -0.40
CA GLY A 84 29.43 -1.44 -1.72
C GLY A 84 30.07 -2.18 -2.90
N ARG A 85 30.99 -3.12 -2.66
CA ARG A 85 31.56 -3.96 -3.72
C ARG A 85 30.56 -5.02 -4.14
N THR A 86 30.55 -5.36 -5.43
CA THR A 86 29.75 -6.48 -5.94
C THR A 86 30.40 -7.79 -5.52
N THR A 87 29.79 -8.51 -4.58
CA THR A 87 30.28 -9.81 -4.11
C THR A 87 29.89 -10.94 -5.04
N ALA A 88 28.71 -10.84 -5.67
CA ALA A 88 28.23 -11.83 -6.63
C ALA A 88 27.36 -11.20 -7.71
N ALA A 89 27.37 -11.82 -8.89
CA ALA A 89 26.47 -11.51 -9.99
C ALA A 89 25.77 -12.78 -10.47
N PHE A 90 24.44 -12.72 -10.56
CA PHE A 90 23.63 -13.83 -11.01
C PHE A 90 22.86 -13.48 -12.27
N THR A 91 22.92 -14.35 -13.27
CA THR A 91 22.06 -14.28 -14.45
C THR A 91 20.75 -14.99 -14.15
N ALA A 92 19.66 -14.46 -14.67
CA ALA A 92 18.34 -15.08 -14.61
C ALA A 92 17.95 -15.55 -16.01
N PRO A 93 18.16 -16.83 -16.36
CA PRO A 93 17.85 -17.36 -17.68
C PRO A 93 16.39 -17.11 -18.07
N GLY A 94 16.15 -16.63 -19.29
CA GLY A 94 14.80 -16.28 -19.76
C GLY A 94 14.23 -14.97 -19.20
N VAL A 95 14.98 -14.23 -18.38
CA VAL A 95 14.57 -12.90 -17.87
C VAL A 95 15.29 -11.82 -18.66
N PRO A 96 14.62 -11.08 -19.55
CA PRO A 96 15.28 -10.09 -20.41
C PRO A 96 15.69 -8.83 -19.62
N ARG A 97 14.87 -8.43 -18.65
CA ARG A 97 15.00 -7.17 -17.91
C ARG A 97 14.49 -7.35 -16.48
N VAL A 98 15.17 -6.70 -15.55
CA VAL A 98 14.70 -6.47 -14.18
C VAL A 98 14.51 -4.98 -13.96
N SER A 99 13.39 -4.62 -13.33
CA SER A 99 13.08 -3.24 -12.92
C SER A 99 12.49 -3.12 -11.51
N ALA A 100 12.23 -4.25 -10.85
CA ALA A 100 11.91 -4.31 -9.42
C ALA A 100 12.42 -5.62 -8.81
N LEU A 101 12.73 -5.57 -7.51
CA LEU A 101 13.26 -6.70 -6.73
C LEU A 101 12.81 -6.58 -5.28
N ALA A 102 12.41 -7.70 -4.69
CA ALA A 102 12.16 -7.89 -3.28
C ALA A 102 12.70 -9.26 -2.83
N VAL A 103 12.92 -9.40 -1.52
CA VAL A 103 13.28 -10.67 -0.88
C VAL A 103 12.14 -11.01 0.06
N ALA A 104 11.37 -12.04 -0.29
CA ALA A 104 10.29 -12.55 0.53
C ALA A 104 10.78 -13.72 1.39
N ARG A 105 10.04 -14.04 2.45
CA ARG A 105 10.24 -15.30 3.15
C ARG A 105 9.88 -16.45 2.21
N GLY A 106 10.82 -17.37 2.04
CA GLY A 106 10.67 -18.58 1.25
C GLY A 106 10.12 -19.75 2.06
N ASP A 107 9.75 -20.79 1.32
CA ASP A 107 9.34 -22.08 1.86
C ASP A 107 10.54 -22.70 2.61
N GLY A 108 10.32 -23.23 3.82
CA GLY A 108 11.42 -23.77 4.65
C GLY A 108 12.29 -22.74 5.37
N GLY A 109 11.91 -21.46 5.37
CA GLY A 109 12.52 -20.42 6.21
C GLY A 109 13.68 -19.64 5.58
N GLY A 110 14.19 -20.06 4.41
CA GLY A 110 15.18 -19.30 3.62
C GLY A 110 14.57 -18.12 2.86
N GLY A 111 15.40 -17.29 2.23
CA GLY A 111 14.93 -16.18 1.39
C GLY A 111 14.44 -16.61 0.01
N THR A 112 13.50 -15.86 -0.57
CA THR A 112 13.09 -15.99 -1.96
C THR A 112 13.19 -14.64 -2.66
N LEU A 113 14.00 -14.58 -3.71
CA LEU A 113 14.08 -13.42 -4.60
C LEU A 113 12.80 -13.37 -5.44
N VAL A 114 12.13 -12.23 -5.43
CA VAL A 114 10.97 -11.93 -6.28
C VAL A 114 11.28 -10.69 -7.11
N PHE A 115 11.31 -10.83 -8.42
CA PHE A 115 11.74 -9.75 -9.32
C PHE A 115 11.05 -9.83 -10.67
N GLY A 116 11.07 -8.76 -11.45
CA GLY A 116 10.47 -8.77 -12.78
C GLY A 116 10.61 -7.46 -13.52
N ASP A 117 10.01 -7.42 -14.71
CA ASP A 117 9.89 -6.20 -15.49
C ASP A 117 8.53 -5.55 -15.28
N LEU A 118 8.52 -4.51 -14.46
CA LEU A 118 7.37 -3.67 -14.14
C LEU A 118 7.30 -2.39 -14.98
N GLU A 119 8.30 -2.11 -15.84
CA GLU A 119 8.34 -0.88 -16.62
C GLU A 119 7.25 -0.87 -17.71
N GLY A 120 6.69 0.31 -17.93
CA GLY A 120 5.67 0.54 -18.95
C GLY A 120 4.26 0.25 -18.45
N ALA A 121 3.29 0.84 -19.16
CA ALA A 121 1.88 0.67 -18.85
C ALA A 121 1.40 -0.71 -19.33
N LYS A 122 1.08 -1.62 -18.39
CA LYS A 122 0.67 -3.00 -18.65
C LYS A 122 -0.47 -3.40 -17.70
N ASP A 123 -1.40 -4.26 -18.16
CA ASP A 123 -2.42 -4.89 -17.30
C ASP A 123 -1.91 -6.18 -16.65
N THR A 124 -0.95 -6.85 -17.30
CA THR A 124 -0.31 -8.09 -16.87
C THR A 124 1.20 -7.91 -16.88
N VAL A 125 1.86 -8.30 -15.79
CA VAL A 125 3.33 -8.32 -15.67
C VAL A 125 3.81 -9.73 -15.36
N THR A 126 5.07 -10.02 -15.68
CA THR A 126 5.70 -11.30 -15.32
C THR A 126 6.66 -11.10 -14.15
N LEU A 127 6.39 -11.81 -13.06
CA LEU A 127 7.26 -11.90 -11.90
C LEU A 127 7.98 -13.24 -11.91
N TYR A 128 9.24 -13.23 -11.48
CA TYR A 128 10.09 -14.38 -11.38
C TYR A 128 10.39 -14.64 -9.91
N ARG A 129 10.38 -15.91 -9.50
CA ARG A 129 10.86 -16.36 -8.19
C ARG A 129 12.11 -17.21 -8.35
N ALA A 130 13.09 -16.98 -7.49
CA ALA A 130 14.24 -17.85 -7.30
C ALA A 130 14.52 -17.97 -5.80
N ALA A 131 14.94 -19.16 -5.34
CA ALA A 131 15.47 -19.29 -4.00
C ALA A 131 16.71 -18.39 -3.85
N GLU A 132 16.87 -17.76 -2.70
CA GLU A 132 18.10 -17.05 -2.39
C GLU A 132 19.27 -18.04 -2.38
N PRO A 133 20.33 -17.84 -3.18
CA PRO A 133 21.47 -18.76 -3.22
C PRO A 133 22.13 -18.89 -1.86
N ALA A 134 22.43 -20.11 -1.44
CA ALA A 134 23.12 -20.37 -0.16
C ALA A 134 24.56 -19.80 -0.13
N ASN A 135 25.19 -19.64 -1.29
CA ASN A 135 26.54 -19.08 -1.43
C ASN A 135 26.56 -17.94 -2.46
N LEU A 136 27.30 -16.88 -2.16
CA LEU A 136 27.49 -15.74 -3.05
C LEU A 136 28.66 -15.94 -4.01
N ALA A 137 28.67 -17.05 -4.76
CA ALA A 137 29.69 -17.34 -5.78
C ALA A 137 29.33 -16.80 -7.18
N GLY A 138 28.13 -16.25 -7.35
CA GLY A 138 27.56 -15.90 -8.65
C GLY A 138 27.08 -17.13 -9.42
N GLY A 139 26.56 -16.92 -10.64
CA GLY A 139 26.11 -18.01 -11.52
C GLY A 139 24.72 -17.79 -12.12
N LYS A 140 23.97 -18.88 -12.32
CA LYS A 140 22.61 -18.84 -12.88
C LYS A 140 21.59 -19.08 -11.77
N LEU A 141 20.52 -18.29 -11.73
CA LEU A 141 19.37 -18.54 -10.87
C LEU A 141 18.42 -19.56 -11.50
N ALA A 142 17.92 -20.49 -10.67
CA ALA A 142 16.77 -21.32 -11.04
C ALA A 142 15.49 -20.49 -10.87
N VAL A 143 15.02 -19.91 -11.98
CA VAL A 143 13.86 -19.01 -11.98
C VAL A 143 12.58 -19.73 -12.38
N LYS A 144 11.48 -19.39 -11.69
CA LYS A 144 10.11 -19.75 -12.09
C LYS A 144 9.34 -18.49 -12.45
N ALA A 145 8.63 -18.49 -13.57
CA ALA A 145 7.90 -17.34 -14.08
C ALA A 145 6.41 -17.41 -13.72
N TYR A 146 5.84 -16.26 -13.36
CA TYR A 146 4.45 -16.12 -12.94
C TYR A 146 3.85 -14.87 -13.57
N LYS A 147 2.81 -15.05 -14.39
CA LYS A 147 2.02 -13.93 -14.91
C LYS A 147 1.08 -13.45 -13.80
N VAL A 148 1.12 -12.17 -13.49
CA VAL A 148 0.23 -11.53 -12.52
C VAL A 148 -0.52 -10.38 -13.18
N ARG A 149 -1.83 -10.27 -12.91
CA ARG A 149 -2.73 -9.31 -13.55
C ARG A 149 -3.29 -8.30 -12.56
N PHE A 150 -3.30 -7.03 -12.93
CA PHE A 150 -4.00 -5.98 -12.21
C PHE A 150 -5.53 -6.14 -12.35
N PRO A 151 -6.31 -6.01 -11.27
CA PRO A 151 -7.75 -6.22 -11.32
C PRO A 151 -8.51 -5.06 -11.99
N ASP A 152 -7.88 -3.89 -12.08
CA ASP A 152 -8.47 -2.61 -12.53
C ASP A 152 -7.80 -2.07 -13.81
N GLY A 153 -7.15 -2.95 -14.58
CA GLY A 153 -6.62 -2.64 -15.91
C GLY A 153 -5.15 -2.21 -15.93
N VAL A 154 -4.81 -1.34 -16.88
CA VAL A 154 -3.42 -0.98 -17.20
C VAL A 154 -2.82 -0.06 -16.13
N HIS A 155 -1.64 -0.41 -15.61
CA HIS A 155 -0.86 0.43 -14.71
C HIS A 155 0.62 0.46 -15.09
N ASN A 156 1.32 1.51 -14.66
CA ASN A 156 2.78 1.52 -14.67
C ASN A 156 3.28 0.93 -13.35
N GLY A 157 3.88 -0.27 -13.40
CA GLY A 157 4.42 -0.91 -12.21
C GLY A 157 5.67 -0.20 -11.71
N GLY A 158 5.81 -0.06 -10.40
CA GLY A 158 6.87 0.77 -9.82
C GLY A 158 7.90 -0.02 -9.04
N VAL A 159 7.46 -0.62 -7.94
CA VAL A 159 8.32 -1.23 -6.93
C VAL A 159 7.68 -2.48 -6.34
N LEU A 160 8.52 -3.39 -5.85
CA LEU A 160 8.13 -4.55 -5.06
C LEU A 160 8.59 -4.36 -3.61
N ALA A 161 7.77 -4.78 -2.65
CA ALA A 161 8.14 -4.81 -1.24
C ALA A 161 7.54 -6.05 -0.58
N ALA A 162 8.34 -6.81 0.16
CA ALA A 162 7.88 -7.99 0.88
C ALA A 162 7.64 -7.65 2.35
N ASP A 163 6.45 -7.94 2.84
CA ASP A 163 6.06 -7.76 4.23
C ASP A 163 6.51 -8.97 5.06
N PRO A 164 7.39 -8.79 6.06
CA PRO A 164 7.86 -9.89 6.90
C PRO A 164 6.79 -10.42 7.86
N ALA A 165 5.79 -9.62 8.23
CA ALA A 165 4.73 -10.02 9.15
C ALA A 165 3.66 -10.85 8.43
N GLU A 166 3.25 -10.41 7.24
CA GLU A 166 2.23 -11.13 6.45
C GLU A 166 2.83 -12.18 5.50
N GLY A 167 4.15 -12.19 5.28
CA GLY A 167 4.82 -13.02 4.28
C GLY A 167 4.44 -12.68 2.83
N ARG A 168 3.80 -11.52 2.62
CA ARG A 168 3.14 -11.13 1.37
C ARG A 168 3.97 -10.10 0.62
N VAL A 169 4.05 -10.26 -0.70
CA VAL A 169 4.69 -9.27 -1.58
C VAL A 169 3.64 -8.29 -2.10
N TYR A 170 3.99 -7.01 -2.09
CA TYR A 170 3.20 -5.92 -2.64
C TYR A 170 3.87 -5.33 -3.86
N LEU A 171 3.05 -5.03 -4.86
CA LEU A 171 3.40 -4.23 -6.02
C LEU A 171 2.81 -2.83 -5.84
N ILE A 172 3.66 -1.82 -5.91
CA ILE A 172 3.22 -0.42 -5.83
C ILE A 172 3.47 0.25 -7.18
N THR A 173 2.44 0.90 -7.73
CA THR A 173 2.51 1.53 -9.05
C THR A 173 3.28 2.84 -9.03
N ARG A 174 3.87 3.19 -10.18
CA ARG A 174 4.63 4.43 -10.37
C ARG A 174 3.75 5.48 -11.04
N GLY A 175 3.03 6.26 -10.24
CA GLY A 175 2.33 7.45 -10.72
C GLY A 175 3.08 8.75 -10.43
N THR A 176 2.59 9.83 -11.05
CA THR A 176 3.12 11.20 -10.89
C THR A 176 2.69 11.81 -9.56
N ASN A 177 1.41 11.64 -9.18
CA ASN A 177 0.83 12.26 -7.98
C ASN A 177 0.18 11.25 -7.03
N ALA A 178 0.09 9.97 -7.41
CA ALA A 178 -0.51 8.92 -6.61
C ALA A 178 0.13 7.57 -6.94
N ALA A 179 -0.03 6.61 -6.05
CA ALA A 179 0.36 5.22 -6.27
C ALA A 179 -0.75 4.28 -5.80
N GLY A 180 -0.99 3.21 -6.55
CA GLY A 180 -1.83 2.10 -6.13
C GLY A 180 -0.97 1.03 -5.48
N VAL A 181 -1.44 0.46 -4.37
CA VAL A 181 -0.79 -0.66 -3.68
C VAL A 181 -1.62 -1.91 -3.93
N TYR A 182 -0.96 -2.95 -4.44
CA TYR A 182 -1.58 -4.20 -4.83
C TYR A 182 -0.86 -5.37 -4.15
N ALA A 183 -1.63 -6.27 -3.54
CA ALA A 183 -1.10 -7.48 -2.93
C ALA A 183 -1.03 -8.61 -3.96
N LEU A 184 0.09 -9.34 -3.97
CA LEU A 184 0.15 -10.62 -4.66
C LEU A 184 -0.74 -11.66 -3.95
N PRO A 185 -1.28 -12.66 -4.69
CA PRO A 185 -1.85 -13.86 -4.10
C PRO A 185 -0.88 -14.53 -3.12
N ALA A 186 -1.42 -15.17 -2.08
CA ALA A 186 -0.61 -15.91 -1.10
C ALA A 186 0.16 -17.08 -1.76
N ALA A 187 -0.40 -17.69 -2.80
CA ALA A 187 0.25 -18.70 -3.62
C ALA A 187 0.20 -18.29 -5.09
N LEU A 188 1.35 -18.34 -5.76
CA LEU A 188 1.45 -18.13 -7.20
C LEU A 188 1.50 -19.47 -7.94
N GLY A 189 0.68 -19.61 -8.97
CA GLY A 189 0.70 -20.75 -9.89
C GLY A 189 1.24 -20.36 -11.27
N GLN A 190 2.13 -21.16 -11.87
CA GLN A 190 2.70 -20.85 -13.19
C GLN A 190 1.65 -20.86 -14.31
N GLN A 191 0.57 -21.63 -14.14
CA GLN A 191 -0.56 -21.74 -15.06
C GLN A 191 -1.86 -21.19 -14.46
N ALA A 192 -1.80 -20.58 -13.28
CA ALA A 192 -2.97 -20.03 -12.60
C ALA A 192 -3.27 -18.58 -13.05
N ASP A 193 -4.52 -18.16 -12.91
CA ASP A 193 -4.90 -16.74 -13.06
C ASP A 193 -4.51 -15.97 -11.79
N ASN A 194 -3.22 -15.62 -11.67
CA ASN A 194 -2.74 -14.87 -10.51
C ASN A 194 -3.22 -13.40 -10.59
N ARG A 195 -4.32 -13.10 -9.90
CA ARG A 195 -4.85 -11.72 -9.83
C ARG A 195 -4.32 -10.98 -8.62
N LEU A 196 -3.84 -9.77 -8.85
CA LEU A 196 -3.50 -8.85 -7.78
C LEU A 196 -4.77 -8.37 -7.06
N THR A 197 -4.67 -8.13 -5.77
CA THR A 197 -5.75 -7.50 -4.98
C THR A 197 -5.39 -6.06 -4.66
N ARG A 198 -6.23 -5.11 -5.05
CA ARG A 198 -6.02 -3.70 -4.73
C ARG A 198 -6.22 -3.47 -3.24
N VAL A 199 -5.18 -2.98 -2.56
CA VAL A 199 -5.18 -2.75 -1.11
C VAL A 199 -5.60 -1.33 -0.80
N ARG A 200 -4.98 -0.35 -1.46
CA ARG A 200 -5.28 1.07 -1.26
C ARG A 200 -4.69 1.95 -2.36
N ARG A 201 -5.10 3.21 -2.34
CA ARG A 201 -4.45 4.32 -3.03
C ARG A 201 -3.63 5.13 -2.03
N LEU A 202 -2.42 5.53 -2.43
CA LEU A 202 -1.59 6.52 -1.77
C LEU A 202 -1.72 7.84 -2.52
N PRO A 203 -2.01 8.97 -1.85
CA PRO A 203 -2.22 10.27 -2.49
C PRO A 203 -0.90 11.00 -2.81
N PHE A 204 0.18 10.24 -3.04
CA PHE A 204 1.51 10.76 -3.38
C PHE A 204 2.27 9.74 -4.25
N ALA A 205 3.30 10.22 -4.94
CA ALA A 205 4.17 9.38 -5.75
C ALA A 205 5.11 8.50 -4.92
N VAL A 206 5.33 7.28 -5.39
CA VAL A 206 6.30 6.34 -4.81
C VAL A 206 7.42 6.07 -5.83
N ARG A 207 8.66 6.00 -5.34
CA ARG A 207 9.89 5.74 -6.10
C ARG A 207 10.70 4.58 -5.55
N GLY A 208 10.46 4.21 -4.29
CA GLY A 208 11.11 3.11 -3.58
C GLY A 208 10.19 2.63 -2.46
N ALA A 209 10.27 1.36 -2.09
CA ALA A 209 9.53 0.80 -0.97
C ALA A 209 10.33 -0.34 -0.34
N ALA A 210 10.28 -0.44 0.98
CA ALA A 210 10.83 -1.54 1.74
C ALA A 210 10.09 -1.67 3.07
N PHE A 211 9.94 -2.90 3.57
CA PHE A 211 9.47 -3.12 4.93
C PHE A 211 10.64 -3.18 5.89
N THR A 212 10.43 -2.69 7.10
CA THR A 212 11.29 -2.98 8.25
C THR A 212 10.94 -4.36 8.83
N PRO A 213 11.83 -4.99 9.62
CA PRO A 213 11.54 -6.27 10.27
C PRO A 213 10.32 -6.24 11.20
N ASP A 214 10.00 -5.08 11.78
CA ASP A 214 8.84 -4.85 12.64
C ASP A 214 7.53 -4.55 11.88
N GLY A 215 7.52 -4.67 10.54
CA GLY A 215 6.32 -4.57 9.72
C GLY A 215 5.96 -3.16 9.24
N ARG A 216 6.75 -2.13 9.58
CA ARG A 216 6.54 -0.77 9.07
C ARG A 216 6.87 -0.71 7.59
N LEU A 217 6.03 -0.03 6.81
CA LEU A 217 6.27 0.22 5.40
C LEU A 217 6.97 1.57 5.24
N VAL A 218 8.18 1.54 4.69
CA VAL A 218 8.98 2.73 4.42
C VAL A 218 8.96 3.00 2.92
N LEU A 219 8.49 4.18 2.55
CA LEU A 219 8.31 4.60 1.16
C LEU A 219 9.23 5.77 0.84
N ARG A 220 9.93 5.69 -0.28
CA ARG A 220 10.61 6.83 -0.87
C ARG A 220 9.66 7.56 -1.82
N THR A 221 9.44 8.84 -1.56
CA THR A 221 8.81 9.79 -2.48
C THR A 221 9.90 10.62 -3.18
N PRO A 222 9.56 11.47 -4.16
CA PRO A 222 10.56 12.32 -4.83
C PRO A 222 11.40 13.19 -3.88
N ASP A 223 10.85 13.53 -2.72
CA ASP A 223 11.31 14.58 -1.82
C ASP A 223 11.38 14.16 -0.34
N ALA A 224 10.96 12.93 0.00
CA ALA A 224 10.89 12.47 1.38
C ALA A 224 10.99 10.94 1.51
N VAL A 225 11.26 10.49 2.72
CA VAL A 225 10.98 9.13 3.18
C VAL A 225 9.73 9.19 4.06
N ARG A 226 8.69 8.44 3.72
CA ARG A 226 7.44 8.33 4.48
C ARG A 226 7.38 6.99 5.18
N VAL A 227 7.03 6.97 6.46
CA VAL A 227 6.93 5.75 7.27
C VAL A 227 5.48 5.51 7.65
N LEU A 228 4.97 4.32 7.37
CA LEU A 228 3.65 3.84 7.77
C LEU A 228 3.82 2.72 8.81
N GLY A 229 2.85 2.58 9.73
CA GLY A 229 2.83 1.48 10.71
C GLY A 229 2.80 0.10 10.05
N GLY A 230 2.22 0.03 8.85
CA GLY A 230 2.05 -1.12 8.00
C GLY A 230 1.38 -0.70 6.70
N VAL A 231 1.17 -1.62 5.76
CA VAL A 231 0.67 -1.28 4.41
C VAL A 231 -0.71 -0.61 4.41
N ARG A 232 -1.56 -0.92 5.41
CA ARG A 232 -2.91 -0.36 5.56
C ARG A 232 -2.97 0.87 6.47
N ASP A 233 -1.90 1.16 7.20
CA ASP A 233 -1.91 2.21 8.21
C ASP A 233 -1.66 3.60 7.63
N ARG A 234 -1.92 4.64 8.43
CA ARG A 234 -1.59 6.01 8.03
C ARG A 234 -0.08 6.25 8.02
N VAL A 235 0.33 7.29 7.29
CA VAL A 235 1.69 7.83 7.40
C VAL A 235 1.86 8.36 8.83
N THR A 236 2.89 7.90 9.51
CA THR A 236 3.26 8.33 10.87
C THR A 236 4.36 9.37 10.85
N HIS A 237 5.27 9.29 9.86
CA HIS A 237 6.40 10.20 9.75
C HIS A 237 6.70 10.56 8.31
N VAL A 238 7.12 11.81 8.09
CA VAL A 238 7.63 12.34 6.83
C VAL A 238 9.02 12.92 7.07
N LEU A 239 10.05 12.27 6.55
CA LEU A 239 11.45 12.62 6.71
C LEU A 239 11.94 13.28 5.43
N ARG A 240 12.16 14.59 5.45
CA ARG A 240 12.64 15.33 4.27
C ARG A 240 14.15 15.15 4.15
N PHE A 241 14.61 14.83 2.95
CA PHE A 241 16.03 14.68 2.64
C PHE A 241 16.31 15.11 1.21
N THR A 242 17.55 15.44 0.90
CA THR A 242 18.01 15.69 -0.47
C THR A 242 18.52 14.39 -1.06
N GLY A 243 18.13 14.01 -2.29
CA GLY A 243 18.68 12.83 -2.99
C GLY A 243 17.76 12.26 -4.07
N SER A 244 18.29 12.05 -5.27
CA SER A 244 17.50 11.71 -6.47
C SER A 244 17.90 10.40 -7.17
N GLY A 245 18.85 9.63 -6.61
CA GLY A 245 19.23 8.33 -7.16
C GLY A 245 18.13 7.28 -7.08
N ALA A 246 18.18 6.24 -7.92
CA ALA A 246 17.15 5.20 -7.94
C ALA A 246 17.19 4.26 -6.73
N ALA A 247 18.39 3.89 -6.27
CA ALA A 247 18.54 2.89 -5.20
C ALA A 247 17.90 3.34 -3.89
N PHE A 248 17.08 2.44 -3.33
CA PHE A 248 16.41 2.62 -2.05
C PHE A 248 16.32 1.28 -1.32
N GLY A 249 16.40 1.34 0.01
CA GLY A 249 16.25 0.17 0.87
C GLY A 249 16.13 0.54 2.34
N VAL A 250 15.96 -0.48 3.18
CA VAL A 250 15.98 -0.36 4.63
C VAL A 250 16.98 -1.39 5.17
N THR A 251 17.74 -0.97 6.17
CA THR A 251 18.70 -1.81 6.91
C THR A 251 18.03 -2.99 7.59
N ALA A 252 18.77 -4.09 7.71
CA ALA A 252 18.27 -5.34 8.30
C ALA A 252 17.77 -5.17 9.74
N ASP A 253 18.24 -4.16 10.48
CA ASP A 253 17.77 -3.82 11.82
C ASP A 253 16.52 -2.89 11.82
N GLY A 254 16.07 -2.43 10.66
CA GLY A 254 14.93 -1.54 10.50
C GLY A 254 15.14 -0.10 10.99
N ARG A 255 16.38 0.30 11.31
CA ARG A 255 16.66 1.60 11.94
C ARG A 255 17.02 2.69 10.96
N ARG A 256 17.40 2.35 9.73
CA ARG A 256 17.85 3.32 8.71
C ARG A 256 17.30 2.98 7.34
N ALA A 257 16.84 3.99 6.62
CA ALA A 257 16.60 3.93 5.18
C ALA A 257 17.88 4.31 4.43
N LEU A 258 18.21 3.57 3.37
CA LEU A 258 19.31 3.89 2.47
C LEU A 258 18.76 4.56 1.22
N VAL A 259 19.35 5.69 0.85
CA VAL A 259 19.01 6.46 -0.34
C VAL A 259 20.25 6.70 -1.18
N ALA A 260 20.14 6.49 -2.48
CA ALA A 260 21.21 6.80 -3.42
C ALA A 260 21.19 8.28 -3.87
N ASP A 261 22.39 8.80 -4.08
CA ASP A 261 22.63 9.98 -4.92
C ASP A 261 22.40 9.68 -6.40
N ALA A 262 22.19 10.73 -7.19
CA ALA A 262 22.13 10.59 -8.64
C ALA A 262 23.50 10.27 -9.24
N GLY A 263 23.48 9.71 -10.45
CA GLY A 263 24.67 9.41 -11.23
C GLY A 263 25.15 7.96 -11.12
N ALA A 264 26.19 7.66 -11.88
CA ALA A 264 26.80 6.34 -11.90
C ALA A 264 27.62 6.07 -10.63
N ARG A 265 27.64 4.81 -10.17
CA ARG A 265 28.33 4.38 -8.95
C ARG A 265 27.97 5.28 -7.77
N PRO A 266 26.68 5.39 -7.44
CA PRO A 266 26.19 6.40 -6.52
C PRO A 266 26.76 6.20 -5.11
N ARG A 267 26.87 7.29 -4.35
CA ARG A 267 27.02 7.21 -2.90
C ARG A 267 25.67 6.86 -2.28
N LEU A 268 25.69 5.96 -1.32
CA LEU A 268 24.54 5.59 -0.51
C LEU A 268 24.61 6.34 0.81
N ARG A 269 23.51 6.98 1.16
CA ARG A 269 23.38 7.74 2.40
C ARG A 269 22.29 7.13 3.27
N ALA A 270 22.51 7.10 4.57
CA ALA A 270 21.57 6.60 5.55
C ALA A 270 20.75 7.75 6.13
N VAL A 271 19.44 7.56 6.17
CA VAL A 271 18.49 8.38 6.90
C VAL A 271 18.01 7.57 8.10
N ALA A 272 18.18 8.12 9.30
CA ALA A 272 17.66 7.48 10.52
C ALA A 272 16.13 7.42 10.47
N LEU A 273 15.58 6.24 10.72
CA LEU A 273 14.15 6.03 10.84
C LEU A 273 13.74 6.22 12.30
N PRO A 274 12.63 6.93 12.56
CA PRO A 274 12.09 7.06 13.91
C PRO A 274 11.76 5.66 14.46
N GLY A 275 12.05 5.48 15.75
CA GLY A 275 11.98 4.20 16.42
C GLY A 275 10.58 3.58 16.42
N ALA A 276 10.55 2.25 16.49
CA ALA A 276 9.35 1.43 16.65
C ALA A 276 8.70 1.73 18.00
N SER A 277 7.94 2.83 18.08
CA SER A 277 7.06 3.05 19.21
C SER A 277 5.88 2.09 19.01
N ARG A 278 5.90 0.99 19.76
CA ARG A 278 4.77 0.09 19.94
C ARG A 278 3.60 0.88 20.56
N GLN A 279 2.91 1.70 19.78
CA GLN A 279 1.59 2.21 20.13
C GLN A 279 0.55 1.10 19.84
N ALA A 280 0.66 0.00 20.59
CA ALA A 280 -0.34 -1.04 20.76
C ALA A 280 0.15 -2.05 21.82
N SER A 281 0.44 -1.56 23.01
CA SER A 281 0.46 -2.39 24.20
C SER A 281 -0.04 -1.53 25.34
N ARG A 282 -1.35 -1.70 25.61
CA ARG A 282 -2.14 -1.45 26.83
C ARG A 282 -1.79 -0.20 27.64
N ASP A 283 -2.84 0.49 28.09
CA ASP A 283 -2.78 1.41 29.22
C ASP A 283 -1.70 1.01 30.23
N PRO A 284 -0.92 1.96 30.78
CA PRO A 284 -0.17 1.72 32.00
C PRO A 284 -1.18 1.19 33.02
N GLN A 285 -1.13 -0.12 33.23
CA GLN A 285 -1.89 -0.77 34.27
C GLN A 285 -1.47 -0.06 35.55
N GLU A 286 -2.43 0.66 36.11
CA GLU A 286 -2.41 1.15 37.47
C GLU A 286 -1.83 0.04 38.37
N PRO A 287 -0.80 0.33 39.18
CA PRO A 287 -0.09 -0.70 39.92
C PRO A 287 -1.08 -1.51 40.75
N ALA A 288 -1.09 -2.82 40.50
CA ALA A 288 -1.91 -3.75 41.25
C ALA A 288 -1.61 -3.61 42.76
N PRO A 289 -2.62 -3.53 43.63
CA PRO A 289 -2.39 -3.51 45.06
C PRO A 289 -1.73 -4.82 45.52
N ALA A 290 -0.87 -4.71 46.54
CA ALA A 290 -0.07 -5.81 47.05
C ALA A 290 -0.90 -7.03 47.48
N PRO A 291 -0.34 -8.26 47.47
CA PRO A 291 -1.06 -9.46 47.88
C PRO A 291 -1.41 -9.39 49.37
N VAL A 292 -2.70 -9.50 49.70
CA VAL A 292 -3.18 -9.66 51.07
C VAL A 292 -2.95 -11.12 51.51
N PRO A 293 -2.42 -11.41 52.71
CA PRO A 293 -2.21 -12.77 53.20
C PRO A 293 -3.50 -13.60 53.25
N LEU A 294 -3.39 -14.90 52.95
CA LEU A 294 -4.50 -15.85 52.75
C LEU A 294 -5.34 -16.21 54.01
N ALA A 295 -5.23 -15.46 55.11
CA ALA A 295 -5.73 -15.91 56.41
C ALA A 295 -7.19 -15.55 56.73
N ASP A 296 -7.85 -14.63 56.00
CA ASP A 296 -9.22 -14.20 56.32
C ASP A 296 -10.15 -14.23 55.10
N ARG A 297 -10.41 -15.44 54.57
CA ARG A 297 -11.57 -15.66 53.69
C ARG A 297 -12.70 -16.34 54.46
N GLN A 298 -13.58 -15.53 55.06
CA GLN A 298 -14.96 -15.96 55.23
C GLN A 298 -15.66 -15.90 53.86
N PRO A 299 -16.40 -16.94 53.43
CA PRO A 299 -17.15 -16.89 52.18
C PRO A 299 -18.29 -15.87 52.31
N GLN A 300 -18.18 -14.73 51.63
CA GLN A 300 -19.31 -13.84 51.46
C GLN A 300 -20.29 -14.42 50.43
N PRO A 301 -21.62 -14.33 50.67
CA PRO A 301 -22.63 -14.73 49.69
C PRO A 301 -22.47 -13.92 48.41
N ILE A 302 -22.47 -14.61 47.27
CA ILE A 302 -22.50 -13.96 45.96
C ILE A 302 -23.94 -13.53 45.69
N ASP A 303 -24.22 -12.24 45.84
CA ASP A 303 -25.44 -11.64 45.34
C ASP A 303 -25.35 -11.54 43.80
N LEU A 304 -26.08 -12.42 43.13
CA LEU A 304 -26.29 -12.37 41.68
C LEU A 304 -27.35 -11.29 41.38
N PRO A 305 -27.05 -10.25 40.59
CA PRO A 305 -28.07 -9.30 40.18
C PRO A 305 -29.08 -9.99 39.24
N GLU A 306 -30.33 -10.07 39.68
CA GLU A 306 -31.48 -10.30 38.80
C GLU A 306 -31.62 -9.11 37.84
N ARG A 307 -31.17 -9.30 36.60
CA ARG A 307 -31.83 -8.90 35.33
C ARG A 307 -30.78 -8.66 34.25
N SER A 308 -30.79 -9.56 33.27
CA SER A 308 -30.08 -9.44 32.00
C SER A 308 -30.68 -8.31 31.17
N GLY A 309 -30.07 -7.13 31.20
CA GLY A 309 -30.38 -6.05 30.25
C GLY A 309 -29.84 -6.38 28.86
N LEU A 310 -30.71 -6.33 27.84
CA LEU A 310 -30.35 -6.48 26.43
C LEU A 310 -29.31 -5.41 26.01
N PRO A 311 -28.38 -5.72 25.10
CA PRO A 311 -27.32 -4.80 24.72
C PRO A 311 -27.89 -3.63 23.92
N GLY A 312 -27.72 -2.43 24.45
CA GLY A 312 -28.18 -1.18 23.83
C GLY A 312 -29.19 -0.47 24.74
N GLY A 313 -28.71 0.45 25.57
CA GLY A 313 -29.56 1.31 26.41
C GLY A 313 -30.53 2.18 25.60
N LEU A 314 -31.12 3.20 26.22
CA LEU A 314 -32.20 4.07 25.68
C LEU A 314 -31.99 4.63 24.24
N LEU A 315 -30.76 4.63 23.72
CA LEU A 315 -30.45 5.00 22.34
C LEU A 315 -30.76 3.90 21.30
N GLY A 316 -30.78 2.62 21.70
CA GLY A 316 -31.05 1.47 20.84
C GLY A 316 -32.53 1.21 20.57
N THR A 317 -33.41 1.53 21.52
CA THR A 317 -34.87 1.37 21.35
C THR A 317 -35.49 2.43 20.44
N GLY A 318 -34.92 3.64 20.39
CA GLY A 318 -35.35 4.70 19.48
C GLY A 318 -35.09 4.38 17.99
N ALA A 319 -33.97 3.70 17.69
CA ALA A 319 -33.61 3.35 16.32
C ALA A 319 -34.55 2.28 15.71
N LEU A 320 -35.03 1.35 16.52
CA LEU A 320 -35.98 0.32 16.08
C LEU A 320 -37.39 0.89 15.85
N ALA A 321 -37.85 1.81 16.70
CA ALA A 321 -39.14 2.49 16.52
C ALA A 321 -39.17 3.34 15.23
N GLY A 322 -38.06 4.02 14.90
CA GLY A 322 -37.93 4.80 13.67
C GLY A 322 -37.99 3.96 12.38
N LEU A 323 -37.41 2.76 12.40
CA LEU A 323 -37.41 1.84 11.26
C LEU A 323 -38.80 1.25 10.97
N VAL A 324 -39.56 0.94 12.03
CA VAL A 324 -40.95 0.47 11.89
C VAL A 324 -41.86 1.57 11.33
N LEU A 325 -41.70 2.82 11.78
CA LEU A 325 -42.49 3.95 11.28
C LEU A 325 -42.22 4.23 9.79
N LEU A 326 -40.95 4.17 9.37
CA LEU A 326 -40.56 4.30 7.95
C LEU A 326 -41.12 3.18 7.07
N GLY A 327 -41.16 1.94 7.58
CA GLY A 327 -41.76 0.81 6.88
C GLY A 327 -43.27 0.97 6.67
N VAL A 328 -43.99 1.44 7.68
CA VAL A 328 -45.44 1.66 7.60
C VAL A 328 -45.76 2.81 6.62
N LEU A 329 -45.03 3.93 6.69
CA LEU A 329 -45.21 5.06 5.77
C LEU A 329 -44.92 4.66 4.32
N GLY A 330 -43.82 3.93 4.06
CA GLY A 330 -43.49 3.44 2.72
C GLY A 330 -44.54 2.46 2.16
N GLY A 331 -45.09 1.59 3.00
CA GLY A 331 -46.15 0.64 2.62
C GLY A 331 -47.47 1.32 2.23
N VAL A 332 -47.87 2.37 2.95
CA VAL A 332 -49.10 3.12 2.66
C VAL A 332 -48.98 3.89 1.35
N SER A 333 -47.83 4.54 1.08
CA SER A 333 -47.59 5.26 -0.18
C SER A 333 -47.56 4.31 -1.38
N TYR A 334 -46.97 3.13 -1.23
CA TYR A 334 -46.93 2.11 -2.29
C TYR A 334 -48.34 1.59 -2.64
N LEU A 335 -49.19 1.37 -1.64
CA LEU A 335 -50.57 0.91 -1.85
C LEU A 335 -51.47 2.00 -2.45
N HIS A 336 -51.25 3.28 -2.13
CA HIS A 336 -51.96 4.39 -2.75
C HIS A 336 -51.56 4.61 -4.21
N GLY A 337 -50.26 4.50 -4.54
CA GLY A 337 -49.78 4.62 -5.93
C GLY A 337 -50.35 3.56 -6.87
N ARG A 338 -50.62 2.36 -6.35
CA ARG A 338 -51.19 1.25 -7.15
C ARG A 338 -52.69 1.40 -7.46
N ARG A 339 -53.43 2.21 -6.70
CA ARG A 339 -54.88 2.43 -6.91
C ARG A 339 -55.21 3.55 -7.90
N HIS A 340 -54.22 4.32 -8.34
CA HIS A 340 -54.40 5.42 -9.30
C HIS A 340 -53.69 5.19 -10.65
N GLY A 341 -53.16 3.99 -10.88
CA GLY A 341 -52.46 3.61 -12.12
C GLY A 341 -53.07 2.42 -12.86
N GLY A 342 -54.38 2.18 -12.67
CA GLY A 342 -55.17 1.20 -13.42
C GLY A 342 -56.26 1.88 -14.22
#